data_AF-A0A7X8LW06-F1
#
_entry.id   AF-A0A7X8LW06-F1
#
_cell.length_a   1.000
_cell.length_b   1.000
_cell.length_c   1.000
_cell.angle_alpha   90.00
_cell.angle_beta   90.00
_cell.angle_gamma   90.00
#
_symmetry.space_group_name_H-M   'P 1'
#
loop_
_entity.id
_entity.type
_entity.pdbx_description
1 polymer ?
#
loop_
_entity_poly.entity_id
_entity_poly.type
_entity_poly.pdbx_seq_one_letter_code
_entity_poly.pdbx_strand_id
1 'polypeptide(L)'
;MTMGSFLSGITSRDITPSTIERVPLPKGSVNETDYYTDNNGWIGNETALLIGLKNFYNKTGVQPYLYITDSIDGNHYPDIAELTIFTERLYDNLFTDEAHLLVVFFEYEPNEYGTAYVAGSQAKAVIDKEAADILLDYLDRYYYYDLSDEQYFSKSFNDAAEKIMKVDTPVWVPVAVVAGVIVLALILYNWWKKAKAQKNREAEMNEKILNTPLDQFGDTMDGAEELGKKYED
;
A
#
# COMPACT_ATOMS: atom_id res chain seq x y z
N MET A 1 -18.54 2.76 -10.75
CA MET A 1 -18.45 2.59 -9.28
C MET A 1 -17.80 1.27 -8.90
N THR A 2 -17.06 1.20 -7.79
CA THR A 2 -16.50 -0.07 -7.25
C THR A 2 -17.47 -0.53 -6.18
N MET A 3 -17.78 -1.82 -6.17
CA MET A 3 -18.87 -2.35 -5.38
C MET A 3 -18.49 -3.70 -4.81
N GLY A 4 -19.06 -3.99 -3.66
CA GLY A 4 -18.96 -5.27 -3.00
C GLY A 4 -20.00 -5.34 -1.89
N SER A 5 -20.32 -6.57 -1.53
CA SER A 5 -21.35 -6.89 -0.55
C SER A 5 -20.92 -8.13 0.21
N PHE A 6 -21.30 -8.17 1.48
CA PHE A 6 -20.94 -9.21 2.43
C PHE A 6 -22.15 -9.51 3.32
N LEU A 7 -22.37 -10.78 3.63
CA LEU A 7 -23.27 -11.22 4.68
C LEU A 7 -22.42 -11.94 5.73
N SER A 8 -22.66 -11.65 7.00
CA SER A 8 -21.92 -12.25 8.11
C SER A 8 -21.92 -13.78 8.02
N GLY A 9 -20.74 -14.39 8.11
CA GLY A 9 -20.60 -15.86 8.18
C GLY A 9 -19.34 -16.45 7.54
N ILE A 10 -18.64 -15.78 6.62
CA ILE A 10 -17.50 -16.37 5.89
C ILE A 10 -16.45 -15.32 5.49
N THR A 11 -15.52 -14.94 6.38
CA THR A 11 -14.15 -14.49 6.01
C THR A 11 -13.21 -14.51 7.21
N SER A 12 -11.90 -14.59 6.93
CA SER A 12 -10.81 -14.64 7.92
C SER A 12 -10.80 -13.40 8.83
N ARG A 13 -10.40 -13.56 10.10
CA ARG A 13 -10.22 -12.45 11.07
C ARG A 13 -9.06 -11.50 10.71
N ASP A 14 -8.33 -11.77 9.65
CA ASP A 14 -7.15 -11.01 9.24
C ASP A 14 -7.56 -9.79 8.43
N ILE A 15 -6.93 -8.63 8.69
CA ILE A 15 -7.14 -7.45 7.84
C ILE A 15 -6.35 -7.63 6.56
N THR A 16 -7.01 -7.36 5.45
CA THR A 16 -6.42 -7.25 4.11
C THR A 16 -5.18 -6.36 4.16
N PRO A 17 -4.02 -6.85 3.67
CA PRO A 17 -2.83 -6.02 3.55
C PRO A 17 -3.07 -4.84 2.62
N SER A 18 -2.53 -3.67 2.96
CA SER A 18 -2.55 -2.51 2.07
C SER A 18 -1.31 -2.56 1.19
N THR A 19 -1.45 -2.95 -0.08
CA THR A 19 -0.31 -3.15 -0.98
C THR A 19 -0.15 -2.03 -2.01
N ILE A 20 -1.14 -1.16 -2.12
CA ILE A 20 -1.21 -0.08 -3.11
C ILE A 20 -0.98 1.27 -2.43
N GLU A 21 -0.04 2.06 -2.95
CA GLU A 21 0.15 3.45 -2.51
C GLU A 21 -0.97 4.34 -3.09
N ARG A 22 -1.71 5.02 -2.21
CA ARG A 22 -2.86 5.85 -2.57
C ARG A 22 -2.59 7.30 -2.21
N VAL A 23 -3.08 8.20 -3.07
CA VAL A 23 -3.04 9.65 -2.84
C VAL A 23 -4.45 10.09 -2.48
N PRO A 24 -4.64 10.89 -1.42
CA PRO A 24 -5.97 11.40 -1.08
C PRO A 24 -6.60 12.15 -2.24
N LEU A 25 -7.92 12.11 -2.36
CA LEU A 25 -8.61 12.96 -3.33
C LEU A 25 -8.32 14.45 -3.05
N PRO A 26 -8.21 15.29 -4.09
CA PRO A 26 -8.04 16.72 -3.92
C PRO A 26 -9.15 17.33 -3.07
N LYS A 27 -8.81 18.36 -2.27
CA LYS A 27 -9.81 19.13 -1.51
C LYS A 27 -10.84 19.75 -2.47
N GLY A 28 -12.12 19.69 -2.09
CA GLY A 28 -13.23 20.18 -2.91
C GLY A 28 -13.70 19.20 -4.00
N SER A 29 -13.22 17.95 -3.98
CA SER A 29 -13.76 16.89 -4.87
C SER A 29 -15.19 16.48 -4.50
N VAL A 30 -15.56 16.63 -3.23
CA VAL A 30 -16.84 16.21 -2.64
C VAL A 30 -17.77 17.41 -2.49
N ASN A 31 -19.03 17.26 -2.89
CA ASN A 31 -20.13 18.13 -2.46
C ASN A 31 -20.62 17.63 -1.10
N GLU A 32 -20.11 18.21 -0.01
CA GLU A 32 -20.31 17.64 1.33
C GLU A 32 -21.79 17.43 1.69
N THR A 33 -22.10 16.21 2.14
CA THR A 33 -23.42 15.83 2.65
C THR A 33 -23.37 15.58 4.17
N ASP A 34 -24.49 15.17 4.75
CA ASP A 34 -24.47 14.48 6.03
C ASP A 34 -23.63 13.19 5.94
N TYR A 35 -23.28 12.61 7.08
CA TYR A 35 -22.39 11.44 7.15
C TYR A 35 -23.12 10.12 7.35
N TYR A 36 -24.39 10.14 7.74
CA TYR A 36 -25.14 8.92 7.98
C TYR A 36 -26.65 9.13 7.87
N THR A 37 -27.37 8.03 7.66
CA THR A 37 -28.80 7.87 7.93
C THR A 37 -28.96 6.70 8.89
N ASP A 38 -29.74 6.89 9.94
CA ASP A 38 -30.11 5.84 10.87
C ASP A 38 -31.63 5.83 11.04
N ASN A 39 -32.28 4.83 10.43
CA ASN A 39 -33.73 4.68 10.50
C ASN A 39 -34.19 3.82 11.69
N ASN A 40 -33.25 3.22 12.43
CA ASN A 40 -33.53 2.15 13.39
C ASN A 40 -33.09 2.50 14.82
N GLY A 41 -32.40 3.64 15.01
CA GLY A 41 -32.06 4.18 16.33
C GLY A 41 -30.79 3.58 16.94
N TRP A 42 -29.85 3.16 16.10
CA TRP A 42 -28.51 2.69 16.49
C TRP A 42 -27.64 3.82 17.06
N ILE A 43 -27.78 5.03 16.53
CA ILE A 43 -26.87 6.14 16.84
C ILE A 43 -27.50 7.04 17.92
N GLY A 44 -27.08 6.87 19.16
CA GLY A 44 -27.42 7.73 20.29
C GLY A 44 -26.44 8.89 20.52
N ASN A 45 -25.17 8.74 20.11
CA ASN A 45 -24.10 9.73 20.25
C ASN A 45 -23.43 10.02 18.91
N GLU A 46 -24.06 10.88 18.12
CA GLU A 46 -23.55 11.33 16.82
C GLU A 46 -22.10 11.84 16.88
N THR A 47 -21.71 12.55 17.94
CA THR A 47 -20.34 13.09 18.05
C THR A 47 -19.31 11.96 18.08
N ALA A 48 -19.60 10.85 18.76
CA ALA A 48 -18.72 9.68 18.81
C ALA A 48 -18.58 9.02 17.43
N LEU A 49 -19.69 8.89 16.69
CA LEU A 49 -19.72 8.33 15.33
C LEU A 49 -18.89 9.20 14.37
N LEU A 50 -19.13 10.51 14.38
CA LEU A 50 -18.56 11.44 13.40
C LEU A 50 -17.04 11.58 13.52
N ILE A 51 -16.42 11.27 14.66
CA ILE A 51 -14.96 11.31 14.82
C ILE A 51 -14.28 10.42 13.77
N GLY A 52 -14.71 9.16 13.66
CA GLY A 52 -14.14 8.20 12.72
C GLY A 52 -14.50 8.50 11.27
N LEU A 53 -15.76 8.81 10.99
CA LEU A 53 -16.22 9.13 9.64
C LEU A 53 -15.52 10.39 9.08
N LYS A 54 -15.36 11.44 9.89
CA LYS A 54 -14.62 12.64 9.49
C LYS A 54 -13.12 12.38 9.38
N ASN A 55 -12.53 11.53 10.22
CA ASN A 55 -11.13 11.16 10.04
C ASN A 55 -10.91 10.40 8.73
N PHE A 56 -11.81 9.49 8.36
CA PHE A 56 -11.77 8.80 7.07
C PHE A 56 -11.77 9.80 5.91
N TYR A 57 -12.70 10.76 5.91
CA TYR A 57 -12.72 11.82 4.90
C TYR A 57 -11.42 12.65 4.90
N ASN A 58 -10.94 13.08 6.06
CA ASN A 58 -9.72 13.88 6.18
C ASN A 58 -8.47 13.16 5.65
N LYS A 59 -8.38 11.84 5.83
CA LYS A 59 -7.24 11.01 5.39
C LYS A 59 -7.29 10.69 3.90
N THR A 60 -8.47 10.35 3.39
CA THR A 60 -8.65 9.77 2.05
C THR A 60 -9.11 10.81 1.02
N GLY A 61 -9.69 11.92 1.46
CA GLY A 61 -10.40 12.87 0.60
C GLY A 61 -11.74 12.35 0.07
N VAL A 62 -12.17 11.15 0.46
CA VAL A 62 -13.45 10.53 0.08
C VAL A 62 -14.41 10.64 1.27
N GLN A 63 -15.58 11.25 1.09
CA GLN A 63 -16.56 11.33 2.18
C GLN A 63 -17.29 9.99 2.32
N PRO A 64 -17.21 9.32 3.49
CA PRO A 64 -18.04 8.16 3.75
C PRO A 64 -19.46 8.59 4.12
N TYR A 65 -20.43 7.76 3.74
CA TYR A 65 -21.81 7.85 4.15
C TYR A 65 -22.26 6.50 4.67
N LEU A 66 -22.72 6.45 5.92
CA LEU A 66 -23.20 5.23 6.57
C LEU A 66 -24.74 5.19 6.56
N TYR A 67 -25.34 4.22 5.90
CA TYR A 67 -26.78 4.03 5.90
C TYR A 67 -27.12 2.77 6.71
N ILE A 68 -27.79 2.95 7.86
CA ILE A 68 -28.17 1.87 8.77
C ILE A 68 -29.65 1.55 8.57
N THR A 69 -29.95 0.27 8.34
CA THR A 69 -31.32 -0.20 8.15
C THR A 69 -31.54 -1.63 8.64
N ASP A 70 -32.78 -2.00 8.93
CA ASP A 70 -33.20 -3.38 9.20
C ASP A 70 -34.01 -3.98 8.05
N SER A 71 -34.20 -3.25 6.94
CA SER A 71 -34.97 -3.72 5.78
C SER A 71 -34.43 -3.15 4.47
N ILE A 72 -34.43 -3.98 3.43
CA ILE A 72 -34.05 -3.60 2.07
C ILE A 72 -35.31 -3.64 1.21
N ASP A 73 -35.81 -2.47 0.79
CA ASP A 73 -37.10 -2.32 0.09
C ASP A 73 -38.28 -2.99 0.84
N GLY A 74 -38.23 -2.99 2.18
CA GLY A 74 -39.23 -3.63 3.04
C GLY A 74 -39.04 -5.15 3.22
N ASN A 75 -37.99 -5.75 2.62
CA ASN A 75 -37.60 -7.13 2.87
C ASN A 75 -36.61 -7.22 4.04
N HIS A 76 -36.91 -8.06 5.04
CA HIS A 76 -36.05 -8.34 6.20
C HIS A 76 -35.12 -9.55 6.00
N TYR A 77 -35.24 -10.25 4.87
CA TYR A 77 -34.35 -11.34 4.50
C TYR A 77 -33.92 -11.16 3.03
N PRO A 78 -33.23 -10.04 2.70
CA PRO A 78 -32.78 -9.79 1.35
C PRO A 78 -31.66 -10.74 0.96
N ASP A 79 -31.61 -11.12 -0.32
CA ASP A 79 -30.41 -11.75 -0.85
C ASP A 79 -29.31 -10.71 -1.17
N ILE A 80 -28.11 -11.20 -1.49
CA ILE A 80 -26.95 -10.34 -1.79
C ILE A 80 -27.22 -9.43 -3.00
N ALA A 81 -27.96 -9.91 -4.01
CA ALA A 81 -28.26 -9.14 -5.20
C ALA A 81 -29.26 -8.01 -4.89
N GLU A 82 -30.28 -8.28 -4.08
CA GLU A 82 -31.23 -7.27 -3.61
C GLU A 82 -30.51 -6.16 -2.81
N LEU A 83 -29.65 -6.54 -1.86
CA LEU A 83 -28.84 -5.58 -1.11
C LEU A 83 -27.96 -4.73 -2.04
N THR A 84 -27.28 -5.35 -3.01
CA THR A 84 -26.41 -4.65 -3.97
C THR A 84 -27.19 -3.65 -4.83
N ILE A 85 -28.32 -4.07 -5.41
CA ILE A 85 -29.18 -3.22 -6.25
C ILE A 85 -29.72 -2.04 -5.44
N PHE A 86 -30.11 -2.28 -4.18
CA PHE A 86 -30.55 -1.23 -3.29
C PHE A 86 -29.44 -0.21 -3.02
N THR A 87 -28.23 -0.65 -2.67
CA THR A 87 -27.09 0.24 -2.40
C THR A 87 -26.71 1.06 -3.62
N GLU A 88 -26.70 0.47 -4.82
CA GLU A 88 -26.46 1.19 -6.08
C GLU A 88 -27.46 2.31 -6.30
N ARG A 89 -28.75 1.97 -6.24
CA ARG A 89 -29.82 2.95 -6.43
C ARG A 89 -29.80 4.03 -5.36
N LEU A 90 -29.46 3.67 -4.12
CA LEU A 90 -29.35 4.61 -3.02
C LEU A 90 -28.19 5.60 -3.22
N TYR A 91 -27.04 5.13 -3.74
CA TYR A 91 -25.91 6.01 -4.07
C TYR A 91 -26.34 7.10 -5.06
N ASP A 92 -26.97 6.71 -6.17
CA ASP A 92 -27.43 7.64 -7.22
C ASP A 92 -28.48 8.65 -6.71
N ASN A 93 -29.24 8.29 -5.68
CA ASN A 93 -30.24 9.18 -5.07
C ASN A 93 -29.62 10.16 -4.06
N LEU A 94 -28.57 9.76 -3.34
CA LEU A 94 -27.98 10.54 -2.27
C LEU A 94 -26.95 11.55 -2.78
N PHE A 95 -26.18 11.20 -3.81
CA PHE A 95 -25.02 11.97 -4.22
C PHE A 95 -25.17 12.54 -5.62
N THR A 96 -24.64 13.75 -5.79
CA THR A 96 -24.57 14.44 -7.10
C THR A 96 -23.16 14.43 -7.69
N ASP A 97 -22.23 13.78 -6.98
CA ASP A 97 -20.83 13.63 -7.36
C ASP A 97 -20.38 12.17 -7.23
N GLU A 98 -19.13 11.95 -7.59
CA GLU A 98 -18.51 10.63 -7.67
C GLU A 98 -17.39 10.44 -6.63
N ALA A 99 -17.34 11.31 -5.61
CA ALA A 99 -16.29 11.38 -4.58
C ALA A 99 -16.76 10.85 -3.20
N HIS A 100 -17.91 10.18 -3.16
CA HIS A 100 -18.45 9.54 -1.96
C HIS A 100 -18.16 8.03 -1.91
N LEU A 101 -18.17 7.50 -0.68
CA LEU A 101 -18.27 6.07 -0.38
C LEU A 101 -19.55 5.84 0.41
N LEU A 102 -20.54 5.18 -0.19
CA LEU A 102 -21.71 4.69 0.54
C LEU A 102 -21.42 3.33 1.14
N VAL A 103 -21.73 3.16 2.42
CA VAL A 103 -21.80 1.86 3.10
C VAL A 103 -23.21 1.68 3.65
N VAL A 104 -23.92 0.68 3.15
CA VAL A 104 -25.19 0.21 3.73
C VAL A 104 -24.86 -0.89 4.73
N PHE A 105 -25.24 -0.67 5.98
CA PHE A 105 -25.22 -1.65 7.05
C PHE A 105 -26.66 -2.10 7.30
N PHE A 106 -26.92 -3.38 7.09
CA PHE A 106 -28.22 -4.01 7.24
C PHE A 106 -28.18 -4.97 8.43
N GLU A 107 -29.07 -4.81 9.41
CA GLU A 107 -29.23 -5.78 10.49
C GLU A 107 -30.69 -5.81 10.97
N TYR A 108 -31.35 -6.94 10.74
CA TYR A 108 -32.71 -7.19 11.23
C TYR A 108 -32.72 -8.03 12.51
N GLU A 109 -31.95 -9.12 12.51
CA GLU A 109 -31.78 -10.00 13.68
C GLU A 109 -30.42 -9.73 14.33
N PRO A 110 -30.35 -9.67 15.68
CA PRO A 110 -29.09 -9.45 16.37
C PRO A 110 -28.03 -10.48 15.97
N ASN A 111 -26.82 -10.03 15.65
CA ASN A 111 -25.69 -10.86 15.19
C ASN A 111 -25.78 -11.35 13.73
N GLU A 112 -26.82 -10.97 12.98
CA GLU A 112 -27.00 -11.30 11.58
C GLU A 112 -27.03 -10.03 10.73
N TYR A 113 -25.83 -9.53 10.43
CA TYR A 113 -25.66 -8.31 9.66
C TYR A 113 -25.20 -8.59 8.22
N GLY A 114 -25.56 -7.67 7.34
CA GLY A 114 -25.08 -7.55 5.98
C GLY A 114 -24.45 -6.17 5.75
N THR A 115 -23.41 -6.11 4.94
CA THR A 115 -22.83 -4.85 4.47
C THR A 115 -22.78 -4.83 2.96
N ALA A 116 -23.06 -3.67 2.37
CA ALA A 116 -22.78 -3.42 0.97
C ALA A 116 -22.21 -2.02 0.82
N TYR A 117 -21.37 -1.83 -0.19
CA TYR A 117 -20.78 -0.54 -0.44
C TYR A 117 -20.79 -0.17 -1.93
N VAL A 118 -20.81 1.13 -2.17
CA VAL A 118 -20.63 1.73 -3.50
C VAL A 118 -19.65 2.89 -3.35
N ALA A 119 -18.52 2.79 -4.04
CA ALA A 119 -17.59 3.90 -4.21
C ALA A 119 -17.81 4.58 -5.56
N GLY A 120 -18.04 5.90 -5.52
CA GLY A 120 -18.11 6.75 -6.70
C GLY A 120 -16.87 6.61 -7.59
N SER A 121 -17.02 6.88 -8.88
CA SER A 121 -15.95 6.72 -9.88
C SER A 121 -14.68 7.53 -9.58
N GLN A 122 -14.79 8.72 -8.98
CA GLN A 122 -13.62 9.46 -8.49
C GLN A 122 -13.08 8.84 -7.20
N ALA A 123 -13.96 8.50 -6.26
CA ALA A 123 -13.60 7.86 -5.00
C ALA A 123 -12.79 6.58 -5.19
N LYS A 124 -13.03 5.81 -6.27
CA LYS A 124 -12.26 4.61 -6.63
C LYS A 124 -10.74 4.81 -6.70
N ALA A 125 -10.27 6.02 -6.98
CA ALA A 125 -8.83 6.30 -7.02
C ALA A 125 -8.16 6.07 -5.66
N VAL A 126 -8.94 6.10 -4.58
CA VAL A 126 -8.53 5.84 -3.20
C VAL A 126 -9.23 4.58 -2.66
N ILE A 127 -10.52 4.42 -2.92
CA ILE A 127 -11.34 3.29 -2.49
C ILE A 127 -11.50 2.28 -3.62
N ASP A 128 -10.38 1.67 -4.00
CA ASP A 128 -10.37 0.48 -4.85
C ASP A 128 -10.87 -0.76 -4.09
N LYS A 129 -10.84 -1.93 -4.74
CA LYS A 129 -11.31 -3.18 -4.12
C LYS A 129 -10.52 -3.54 -2.85
N GLU A 130 -9.20 -3.39 -2.84
CA GLU A 130 -8.37 -3.71 -1.66
C GLU A 130 -8.70 -2.74 -0.52
N ALA A 131 -8.86 -1.46 -0.81
CA ALA A 131 -9.24 -0.46 0.19
C ALA A 131 -10.63 -0.71 0.78
N ALA A 132 -11.59 -1.12 -0.06
CA ALA A 132 -12.91 -1.48 0.42
C ALA A 132 -12.90 -2.78 1.24
N ASP A 133 -12.15 -3.80 0.80
CA ASP A 133 -11.97 -5.05 1.55
C ASP A 133 -11.34 -4.76 2.93
N ILE A 134 -10.35 -3.84 3.03
CA ILE A 134 -9.81 -3.36 4.32
C ILE A 134 -10.90 -2.79 5.23
N LEU A 135 -11.79 -1.94 4.70
CA LEU A 135 -12.89 -1.35 5.49
C LEU A 135 -13.86 -2.43 5.98
N LEU A 136 -14.25 -3.36 5.09
CA LEU A 136 -15.14 -4.46 5.44
C LEU A 136 -14.51 -5.37 6.51
N ASP A 137 -13.20 -5.64 6.44
CA ASP A 137 -12.49 -6.43 7.46
C ASP A 137 -12.49 -5.75 8.83
N TYR A 138 -12.42 -4.41 8.88
CA TYR A 138 -12.52 -3.67 10.14
C TYR A 138 -13.95 -3.65 10.68
N LEU A 139 -14.96 -3.52 9.81
CA LEU A 139 -16.37 -3.65 10.17
C LEU A 139 -16.68 -5.05 10.71
N ASP A 140 -16.15 -6.11 10.09
CA ASP A 140 -16.35 -7.48 10.59
C ASP A 140 -15.60 -7.72 11.90
N ARG A 141 -14.35 -7.23 11.99
CA ARG A 141 -13.55 -7.36 13.22
C ARG A 141 -14.21 -6.71 14.42
N TYR A 142 -14.64 -5.45 14.30
CA TYR A 142 -15.13 -4.69 15.44
C TYR A 142 -16.58 -4.95 15.79
N TYR A 143 -17.34 -5.61 14.92
CA TYR A 143 -18.72 -5.98 15.20
C TYR A 143 -18.86 -6.83 16.47
N TYR A 144 -17.92 -7.73 16.71
CA TYR A 144 -17.93 -8.64 17.88
C TYR A 144 -17.23 -8.08 19.13
N TYR A 145 -16.81 -6.81 19.12
CA TYR A 145 -16.08 -6.19 20.23
C TYR A 145 -17.06 -5.51 21.19
N ASP A 146 -16.65 -5.36 22.46
CA ASP A 146 -17.41 -4.61 23.47
C ASP A 146 -17.25 -3.09 23.23
N LEU A 147 -18.02 -2.59 22.26
CA LEU A 147 -18.07 -1.20 21.82
C LEU A 147 -19.53 -0.75 21.73
N SER A 148 -19.81 0.55 21.94
CA SER A 148 -21.10 1.09 21.51
C SER A 148 -21.21 1.09 19.99
N ASP A 149 -22.42 1.17 19.44
CA ASP A 149 -22.66 1.20 17.99
C ASP A 149 -21.87 2.32 17.30
N GLU A 150 -21.81 3.49 17.92
CA GLU A 150 -21.05 4.61 17.37
C GLU A 150 -19.55 4.38 17.44
N GLN A 151 -19.05 3.77 18.52
CA GLN A 151 -17.65 3.40 18.64
C GLN A 151 -17.26 2.31 17.64
N TYR A 152 -18.15 1.35 17.40
CA TYR A 152 -17.99 0.30 16.40
C TYR A 152 -17.74 0.90 15.01
N PHE A 153 -18.68 1.72 14.51
CA PHE A 153 -18.55 2.35 13.20
C PHE A 153 -17.37 3.33 13.18
N SER A 154 -17.29 4.24 14.15
CA SER A 154 -16.22 5.25 14.24
C SER A 154 -14.84 4.61 14.20
N LYS A 155 -14.61 3.55 14.97
CA LYS A 155 -13.34 2.84 15.01
C LYS A 155 -13.04 2.11 13.70
N SER A 156 -14.06 1.49 13.09
CA SER A 156 -13.90 0.78 11.82
C SER A 156 -13.45 1.71 10.70
N PHE A 157 -14.13 2.85 10.53
CA PHE A 157 -13.73 3.85 9.53
C PHE A 157 -12.39 4.50 9.87
N ASN A 158 -12.13 4.80 11.15
CA ASN A 158 -10.85 5.40 11.56
C ASN A 158 -9.65 4.54 11.17
N ASP A 159 -9.67 3.27 11.58
CA ASP A 159 -8.53 2.37 11.40
C ASP A 159 -8.40 1.92 9.93
N ALA A 160 -9.53 1.75 9.24
CA ALA A 160 -9.52 1.51 7.80
C ALA A 160 -8.84 2.65 7.05
N ALA A 161 -9.15 3.91 7.36
CA ALA A 161 -8.51 5.06 6.72
C ALA A 161 -7.00 5.09 6.94
N GLU A 162 -6.53 4.79 8.15
CA GLU A 162 -5.09 4.71 8.43
C GLU A 162 -4.41 3.59 7.64
N LYS A 163 -5.07 2.43 7.53
CA LYS A 163 -4.56 1.27 6.81
C LYS A 163 -4.54 1.48 5.31
N ILE A 164 -5.63 2.00 4.72
CA ILE A 164 -5.76 2.29 3.29
C ILE A 164 -4.64 3.25 2.83
N MET A 165 -4.35 4.26 3.64
CA MET A 165 -3.37 5.31 3.31
C MET A 165 -1.91 4.93 3.59
N LYS A 166 -1.64 3.72 4.08
CA LYS A 166 -0.29 3.24 4.40
C LYS A 166 0.00 1.90 3.75
N VAL A 167 0.99 1.87 2.86
CA VAL A 167 1.46 0.62 2.25
C VAL A 167 2.20 -0.25 3.27
N ASP A 168 1.80 -1.51 3.34
CA ASP A 168 2.51 -2.55 4.05
C ASP A 168 3.76 -2.95 3.26
N THR A 169 4.93 -2.50 3.74
CA THR A 169 6.19 -2.96 3.18
C THR A 169 6.53 -4.36 3.70
N PRO A 170 6.79 -5.35 2.84
CA PRO A 170 7.24 -6.66 3.29
C PRO A 170 8.58 -6.53 4.03
N VAL A 171 8.70 -7.17 5.20
CA VAL A 171 9.87 -7.08 6.08
C VAL A 171 11.19 -7.44 5.37
N TRP A 172 11.15 -8.29 4.34
CA TRP A 172 12.33 -8.71 3.60
C TRP A 172 12.92 -7.62 2.69
N VAL A 173 12.12 -6.66 2.23
CA VAL A 173 12.57 -5.59 1.31
C VAL A 173 13.71 -4.76 1.93
N PRO A 174 13.57 -4.16 3.14
CA PRO A 174 14.67 -3.44 3.77
C PRO A 174 15.89 -4.35 4.08
N VAL A 175 15.67 -5.62 4.45
CA VAL A 175 16.76 -6.59 4.69
C VAL A 175 17.56 -6.84 3.42
N ALA A 176 16.90 -7.03 2.29
CA ALA A 176 17.55 -7.25 0.99
C ALA A 176 18.37 -6.02 0.55
N VAL A 177 17.86 -4.81 0.80
CA VAL A 177 18.59 -3.56 0.52
C VAL A 177 19.88 -3.49 1.35
N VAL A 178 19.79 -3.73 2.67
CA VAL A 178 20.98 -3.72 3.55
C VAL A 178 21.99 -4.78 3.13
N ALA A 179 21.53 -6.00 2.83
CA ALA A 179 22.40 -7.07 2.33
C ALA A 179 23.10 -6.66 1.02
N GLY A 180 22.37 -6.04 0.09
CA GLY A 180 22.92 -5.52 -1.16
C GLY A 180 24.01 -4.47 -0.94
N VAL A 181 23.80 -3.53 -0.03
CA VAL A 181 24.80 -2.50 0.33
C VAL A 181 26.07 -3.14 0.92
N ILE A 182 25.93 -4.16 1.78
CA ILE A 182 27.07 -4.89 2.36
C ILE A 182 27.86 -5.59 1.26
N VAL A 183 27.19 -6.27 0.33
CA VAL A 183 27.84 -6.95 -0.80
C VAL A 183 28.59 -5.94 -1.68
N LEU A 184 27.97 -4.81 -2.00
CA LEU A 184 28.63 -3.73 -2.76
C LEU A 184 29.86 -3.18 -2.03
N ALA A 185 29.78 -2.96 -0.72
CA ALA A 185 30.90 -2.50 0.09
C ALA A 185 32.07 -3.50 0.06
N LEU A 186 31.78 -4.81 0.15
CA LEU A 186 32.79 -5.87 0.06
C LEU A 186 33.46 -5.92 -1.33
N ILE A 187 32.69 -5.74 -2.41
CA ILE A 187 33.21 -5.67 -3.77
C ILE A 187 34.15 -4.47 -3.91
N LEU A 188 33.70 -3.28 -3.51
CA LEU A 188 34.50 -2.05 -3.57
C LEU A 188 35.78 -2.17 -2.72
N TYR A 189 35.68 -2.73 -1.52
CA TYR A 189 36.83 -2.98 -0.65
C TYR A 189 37.85 -3.92 -1.31
N ASN A 190 37.40 -5.04 -1.88
CA ASN A 190 38.27 -5.98 -2.58
C ASN A 190 38.92 -5.36 -3.82
N TRP A 191 38.19 -4.54 -4.56
CA TRP A 191 38.71 -3.83 -5.73
C TRP A 191 39.77 -2.80 -5.32
N TRP A 192 39.52 -2.01 -4.28
CA TRP A 192 40.48 -1.06 -3.71
C TRP A 192 41.74 -1.77 -3.20
N LYS A 193 41.58 -2.91 -2.51
CA LYS A 193 42.71 -3.73 -2.04
C LYS A 193 43.56 -4.25 -3.19
N LYS A 194 42.94 -4.75 -4.27
CA LYS A 194 43.64 -5.19 -5.48
C LYS A 194 44.36 -4.04 -6.19
N ALA A 195 43.70 -2.91 -6.37
CA ALA A 195 44.30 -1.72 -6.98
C ALA A 195 45.51 -1.21 -6.17
N LYS A 196 45.42 -1.24 -4.84
CA LYS A 196 46.55 -0.88 -3.97
C LYS A 196 47.69 -1.88 -4.06
N ALA A 197 47.39 -3.18 -4.10
CA ALA A 197 48.40 -4.23 -4.27
C ALA A 197 49.12 -4.12 -5.63
N GLN A 198 48.40 -3.76 -6.70
CA GLN A 198 49.00 -3.56 -8.01
C GLN A 198 49.96 -2.36 -8.03
N LYS A 199 49.57 -1.23 -7.44
CA LYS A 199 50.47 -0.06 -7.30
C LYS A 199 51.75 -0.37 -6.53
N ASN A 200 51.66 -1.19 -5.48
CA ASN A 200 52.85 -1.62 -4.73
C ASN A 200 53.79 -2.48 -5.59
N ARG A 201 53.25 -3.38 -6.42
CA ARG A 201 54.07 -4.21 -7.33
C ARG A 201 54.72 -3.39 -8.44
N GLU A 202 54.01 -2.42 -9.00
CA GLU A 202 54.56 -1.50 -9.99
C GLU A 202 55.69 -0.65 -9.38
N ALA A 203 55.55 -0.21 -8.12
CA ALA A 203 56.62 0.48 -7.41
C ALA A 203 57.86 -0.41 -7.21
N GLU A 204 57.68 -1.67 -6.79
CA GLU A 204 58.79 -2.63 -6.64
C GLU A 204 59.48 -2.94 -7.98
N MET A 205 58.72 -3.06 -9.07
CA MET A 205 59.29 -3.26 -10.41
C MET A 205 60.03 -2.03 -10.91
N ASN A 206 59.48 -0.84 -10.72
CA ASN A 206 60.14 0.41 -11.10
C ASN A 206 61.43 0.63 -10.30
N GLU A 207 61.44 0.33 -9.01
CA GLU A 207 62.64 0.39 -8.18
C GLU A 207 63.71 -0.60 -8.65
N LYS A 208 63.31 -1.83 -9.01
CA LYS A 208 64.23 -2.81 -9.60
C LYS A 208 64.81 -2.34 -10.93
N ILE A 209 63.99 -1.79 -11.82
CA ILE A 209 64.44 -1.28 -13.13
C ILE A 209 65.41 -0.10 -12.94
N LEU A 210 65.10 0.83 -12.04
CA LEU A 210 65.94 2.00 -11.75
C LEU A 210 67.30 1.62 -11.13
N ASN A 211 67.35 0.53 -10.36
CA ASN A 211 68.58 0.03 -9.72
C ASN A 211 69.28 -1.07 -10.53
N THR A 212 68.77 -1.44 -11.71
CA THR A 212 69.44 -2.42 -12.58
C THR A 212 70.56 -1.72 -13.37
N PRO A 213 71.81 -2.21 -13.35
CA PRO A 213 72.93 -1.61 -14.07
C PRO A 213 72.68 -1.54 -15.59
N LEU A 214 73.05 -0.42 -16.21
CA LEU A 214 72.85 -0.13 -17.64
C LEU A 214 73.45 -1.20 -18.58
N ASP A 215 74.46 -1.94 -18.16
CA ASP A 215 75.11 -2.99 -18.96
C ASP A 215 74.17 -4.16 -19.32
N GLN A 216 73.14 -4.45 -18.51
CA GLN A 216 72.18 -5.53 -18.82
C GLN A 216 71.09 -5.13 -19.84
N PHE A 217 70.88 -3.82 -20.04
CA PHE A 217 69.98 -3.33 -21.08
C PHE A 217 70.66 -3.30 -22.46
N GLY A 218 71.99 -3.27 -22.51
CA GLY A 218 72.76 -3.40 -23.75
C GLY A 218 72.63 -4.79 -24.40
N ASP A 219 72.73 -5.86 -23.60
CA ASP A 219 72.62 -7.25 -24.09
C ASP A 219 71.24 -7.60 -24.68
N THR A 220 70.18 -6.90 -24.28
CA THR A 220 68.83 -7.13 -24.83
C THR A 220 68.57 -6.38 -26.14
N MET A 221 69.38 -5.36 -26.47
CA MET A 221 69.34 -4.66 -27.74
C MET A 221 69.98 -5.47 -28.88
N ASP A 222 71.05 -6.22 -28.60
CA ASP A 222 71.69 -7.13 -29.58
C ASP A 222 70.75 -8.25 -30.05
N GLY A 223 69.88 -8.77 -29.18
CA GLY A 223 68.88 -9.80 -29.55
C GLY A 223 67.67 -9.26 -30.33
N ALA A 224 67.35 -7.96 -30.20
CA ALA A 224 66.24 -7.33 -30.92
C ALA A 224 66.62 -6.99 -32.38
N GLU A 225 67.89 -6.67 -32.63
CA GLU A 225 68.41 -6.42 -33.98
C GLU A 225 68.48 -7.72 -34.81
N GLU A 226 68.69 -8.87 -34.15
CA GLU A 226 68.70 -10.20 -34.79
C GLU A 226 67.29 -10.66 -35.24
N LEU A 227 66.24 -10.21 -34.54
CA LEU A 227 64.84 -10.48 -34.91
C LEU A 227 64.35 -9.65 -36.11
N GLY A 228 64.90 -8.43 -36.31
CA GLY A 228 64.57 -7.59 -37.47
C GLY A 228 65.06 -8.19 -38.80
N LYS A 229 66.25 -8.81 -38.79
CA LYS A 229 66.84 -9.42 -40.00
C LYS A 229 66.15 -10.72 -40.46
N LYS A 230 65.33 -11.35 -39.61
CA LYS A 230 64.65 -12.61 -39.93
C LYS A 230 63.37 -12.43 -40.75
N TYR A 231 62.98 -11.20 -41.05
CA TYR A 231 61.79 -10.84 -41.85
C TYR A 231 62.14 -10.06 -43.13
N GLU A 232 63.42 -9.98 -43.51
CA GLU A 232 63.88 -9.29 -44.72
C GLU A 232 64.26 -10.23 -45.90
N ASP A 233 63.96 -11.52 -45.83
CA ASP A 233 64.02 -12.45 -46.99
C ASP A 233 62.67 -13.12 -47.26
#